data_AF-A0A4Y9MWN5-F1
#
_entry.id   AF-A0A4Y9MWN5-F1
#
_cell.length_a   1.000
_cell.length_b   1.000
_cell.length_c   1.000
_cell.angle_alpha   90.00
_cell.angle_beta   90.00
_cell.angle_gamma   90.00
#
_symmetry.space_group_name_H-M   'P 1'
#
loop_
_entity.id
_entity.type
_entity.pdbx_description
1 polymer ?
#
loop_
_entity_poly.entity_id
_entity_poly.type
_entity_poly.pdbx_seq_one_letter_code
_entity_poly.pdbx_strand_id
1 'polypeptide(L)'
;MSGRGRRDNGLDATLWAPLRDVDPRVGEHLLDVLRDAGVAAYLEPSADVEPYTRSVSLPSPPTDRLFVDRARTREARALVEQHVDEHLQERTRAPRTVRRDVDEDAEWARIVAAFEAEHGRTVVGEGPADLARPAPAEPEVLDRPEEHYEPPPAPPVPAPAPASLYAVLLIAAGAVLVAAPRVLGLSADLGLALGVAAIAGGFGVLVSRMRERSTDDGDDGAVV
;
A
#
# COMPACT_ATOMS: atom_id res chain seq x y z
N MET A 1 19.21 13.93 16.97
CA MET A 1 19.32 12.64 16.25
C MET A 1 18.64 12.85 14.91
N SER A 2 19.40 13.21 13.89
CA SER A 2 18.87 13.56 12.56
C SER A 2 18.31 12.30 11.90
N GLY A 3 17.03 12.33 11.53
CA GLY A 3 16.37 11.23 10.81
C GLY A 3 17.12 10.94 9.52
N ARG A 4 17.67 9.72 9.38
CA ARG A 4 18.19 9.22 8.11
C ARG A 4 17.02 9.18 7.13
N GLY A 5 16.97 10.14 6.21
CA GLY A 5 16.00 10.11 5.10
C GLY A 5 15.44 11.46 4.68
N ARG A 6 15.54 12.51 5.50
CA ARG A 6 15.05 13.84 5.09
C ARG A 6 15.95 14.41 3.99
N ARG A 7 15.37 14.79 2.86
CA ARG A 7 16.06 15.46 1.74
C ARG A 7 15.54 16.86 1.63
N ASP A 8 16.41 17.87 1.68
CA ASP A 8 16.00 19.27 1.57
C ASP A 8 16.67 19.95 0.37
N ASN A 9 16.09 21.08 -0.05
CA ASN A 9 16.62 21.87 -1.15
C ASN A 9 17.62 22.94 -0.70
N GLY A 10 18.11 22.89 0.54
CA GLY A 10 19.12 23.81 1.08
C GLY A 10 18.63 25.23 1.37
N LEU A 11 17.34 25.51 1.17
CA LEU A 11 16.68 26.74 1.62
C LEU A 11 15.95 26.46 2.94
N ASP A 12 15.97 27.42 3.85
CA ASP A 12 15.33 27.29 5.17
C ASP A 12 14.04 28.12 5.25
N ALA A 13 13.10 27.67 6.07
CA ALA A 13 11.81 28.31 6.28
C ALA A 13 11.50 28.47 7.76
N THR A 14 10.86 29.58 8.12
CA THR A 14 10.40 29.83 9.49
C THR A 14 9.31 28.84 9.91
N LEU A 15 8.43 28.46 8.97
CA LEU A 15 7.32 27.54 9.21
C LEU A 15 7.12 26.63 8.00
N TRP A 16 6.94 25.34 8.29
CA TRP A 16 6.76 24.31 7.27
C TRP A 16 5.30 23.88 7.19
N ALA A 17 4.79 23.67 5.98
CA ALA A 17 3.45 23.17 5.72
C ALA A 17 3.50 21.93 4.81
N PRO A 18 2.79 20.84 5.17
CA PRO A 18 2.68 19.68 4.30
C PRO A 18 1.88 20.04 3.05
N LEU A 19 2.38 19.67 1.88
CA LEU A 19 1.77 19.99 0.60
C LEU A 19 1.03 18.79 -0.01
N ARG A 20 1.76 17.67 -0.23
CA ARG A 20 1.22 16.37 -0.67
C ARG A 20 2.27 15.25 -0.55
N ASP A 21 1.82 14.01 -0.70
CA ASP A 21 2.69 12.84 -0.85
C ASP A 21 3.03 12.63 -2.35
N VAL A 22 4.30 12.42 -2.69
CA VAL A 22 4.86 12.33 -4.06
C VAL A 22 5.76 11.10 -4.24
N ASP A 23 5.87 10.57 -5.45
CA ASP A 23 6.88 9.56 -5.77
C ASP A 23 8.29 10.13 -5.50
N PRO A 24 9.21 9.38 -4.87
CA PRO A 24 10.55 9.87 -4.51
C PRO A 24 11.31 10.49 -5.69
N ARG A 25 11.17 9.95 -6.90
CA ARG A 25 11.87 10.46 -8.10
C ARG A 25 11.31 11.80 -8.54
N VAL A 26 9.99 11.96 -8.45
CA VAL A 26 9.31 13.24 -8.72
C VAL A 26 9.67 14.25 -7.65
N GLY A 27 9.72 13.81 -6.39
CA GLY A 27 10.11 14.65 -5.25
C GLY A 27 11.47 15.30 -5.46
N GLU A 28 12.50 14.55 -5.87
CA GLU A 28 13.84 15.09 -6.12
C GLU A 28 13.82 16.21 -7.17
N HIS A 29 13.13 16.00 -8.28
CA HIS A 29 12.99 17.04 -9.31
C HIS A 29 12.22 18.26 -8.79
N LEU A 30 11.16 18.07 -8.00
CA LEU A 30 10.41 19.16 -7.39
C LEU A 30 11.26 19.99 -6.41
N LEU A 31 12.21 19.39 -5.71
CA LEU A 31 13.12 20.12 -4.84
C LEU A 31 14.00 21.10 -5.63
N ASP A 32 14.45 20.71 -6.82
CA ASP A 32 15.23 21.59 -7.70
C ASP A 32 14.35 22.71 -8.29
N VAL A 33 13.15 22.40 -8.79
CA VAL A 33 12.22 23.41 -9.30
C VAL A 33 11.83 24.42 -8.22
N LEU A 34 11.55 23.94 -7.00
CA LEU A 34 11.21 24.82 -5.87
C LEU A 34 12.41 25.63 -5.41
N ARG A 35 13.63 25.08 -5.48
CA ARG A 35 14.86 25.82 -5.22
C ARG A 35 15.04 26.97 -6.20
N ASP A 36 14.85 26.72 -7.49
CA ASP A 36 14.98 27.72 -8.55
C ASP A 36 13.94 28.83 -8.40
N ALA A 37 12.74 28.50 -7.89
CA ALA A 37 11.71 29.47 -7.52
C ALA A 37 11.97 30.20 -6.18
N GLY A 38 13.03 29.83 -5.45
CA GLY A 38 13.37 30.40 -4.14
C GLY A 38 12.40 29.98 -3.02
N VAL A 39 11.72 28.85 -3.17
CA VAL A 39 10.79 28.30 -2.17
C VAL A 39 11.49 27.20 -1.38
N ALA A 40 11.60 27.38 -0.07
CA ALA A 40 12.16 26.36 0.81
C ALA A 40 11.28 25.11 0.86
N ALA A 41 11.89 23.94 0.65
CA ALA A 41 11.20 22.67 0.55
C ALA A 41 12.05 21.51 1.09
N TYR A 42 11.38 20.53 1.69
CA TYR A 42 12.00 19.25 2.04
C TYR A 42 11.02 18.08 1.83
N LEU A 43 11.60 16.89 1.66
CA LEU A 43 10.92 15.61 1.57
C LEU A 43 11.18 14.79 2.83
N GLU A 44 10.14 14.12 3.29
CA GLU A 44 10.19 13.14 4.35
C GLU A 44 9.67 11.80 3.82
N PRO A 45 10.42 10.68 3.94
CA PRO A 45 9.92 9.38 3.51
C PRO A 45 8.65 9.00 4.27
N SER A 46 7.56 8.70 3.56
CA SER A 46 6.33 8.24 4.21
C SER A 46 6.54 6.80 4.65
N ALA A 47 6.85 6.63 5.93
CA ALA A 47 7.06 5.34 6.53
C ALA A 47 6.02 5.09 7.62
N ASP A 48 5.27 4.00 7.49
CA ASP A 48 4.36 3.54 8.53
C ASP A 48 5.19 2.79 9.58
N VAL A 49 5.15 3.27 10.82
CA VAL A 49 5.78 2.61 11.96
C VAL A 49 4.71 1.86 12.73
N GLU A 50 4.76 0.53 12.68
CA GLU A 50 3.81 -0.33 13.35
C GLU A 50 3.88 -0.11 14.89
N PRO A 51 2.78 0.22 15.59
CA PRO A 51 2.82 0.63 17.00
C PRO A 51 3.43 -0.43 17.94
N TYR A 52 3.24 -1.71 17.62
CA TYR A 52 3.61 -2.82 18.50
C TYR A 52 4.95 -3.45 18.16
N THR A 53 5.27 -3.57 16.86
CA THR A 53 6.50 -4.24 16.41
C THR A 53 7.63 -3.25 16.12
N ARG A 54 7.34 -1.94 16.07
CA ARG A 54 8.26 -0.90 15.59
C ARG A 54 8.85 -1.20 14.22
N SER A 55 8.21 -2.08 13.45
CA SER A 55 8.60 -2.34 12.08
C SER A 55 8.27 -1.12 11.23
N VAL A 56 9.17 -0.80 10.31
CA VAL A 56 9.03 0.34 9.40
C VAL A 56 8.65 -0.24 8.04
N SER A 57 7.43 0.03 7.61
CA SER A 57 6.92 -0.41 6.31
C SER A 57 6.74 0.82 5.42
N LEU A 58 7.26 0.75 4.20
CA LEU A 58 6.99 1.76 3.18
C LEU A 58 5.72 1.34 2.42
N PRO A 59 4.78 2.27 2.15
CA PRO A 59 3.66 1.99 1.28
C PRO A 59 4.18 1.57 -0.09
N SER A 60 3.46 0.69 -0.77
CA SER A 60 3.76 0.26 -2.13
C SER A 60 2.69 0.80 -3.08
N PRO A 61 3.00 1.76 -3.96
CA PRO A 61 4.34 2.29 -4.28
C PRO A 61 4.93 3.22 -3.20
N PRO A 62 6.27 3.27 -3.06
CA PRO A 62 6.95 4.13 -2.09
C PRO A 62 6.64 5.59 -2.37
N THR A 63 6.36 6.36 -1.33
CA THR A 63 5.95 7.77 -1.44
C THR A 63 6.69 8.60 -0.39
N ASP A 64 7.05 9.84 -0.74
CA ASP A 64 7.67 10.83 0.14
C ASP A 64 6.71 12.01 0.34
N ARG A 65 6.58 12.50 1.57
CA ARG A 65 5.78 13.68 1.91
C ARG A 65 6.58 14.95 1.64
N LEU A 66 6.05 15.83 0.77
CA LEU A 66 6.64 17.13 0.45
C LEU A 66 6.12 18.22 1.38
N PHE A 67 7.06 18.92 2.02
CA PHE A 67 6.83 20.09 2.85
C PHE A 67 7.44 21.33 2.21
N VAL A 68 6.76 22.46 2.36
CA VAL A 68 7.19 23.76 1.80
C VAL A 68 7.03 24.88 2.81
N ASP A 69 7.66 26.03 2.57
CA ASP A 69 7.42 27.24 3.35
C ASP A 69 5.92 27.60 3.39
N ARG A 70 5.39 27.69 4.61
CA ARG A 70 3.99 28.03 4.89
C ARG A 70 3.60 29.39 4.31
N ALA A 71 4.52 30.35 4.22
CA ALA A 71 4.23 31.66 3.64
C ALA A 71 4.02 31.59 2.11
N ARG A 72 4.61 30.60 1.44
CA ARG A 72 4.63 30.44 -0.02
C ARG A 72 3.84 29.22 -0.52
N THR A 73 3.02 28.58 0.32
CA THR A 73 2.29 27.35 -0.03
C THR A 73 1.43 27.46 -1.29
N ARG A 74 0.78 28.60 -1.57
CA ARG A 74 -0.06 28.77 -2.77
C ARG A 74 0.74 28.71 -4.07
N GLU A 75 1.89 29.37 -4.09
CA GLU A 75 2.79 29.39 -5.24
C GLU A 75 3.47 28.04 -5.42
N ALA A 76 3.94 27.44 -4.32
CA ALA A 76 4.51 26.11 -4.33
C ALA A 76 3.51 25.06 -4.87
N ARG A 77 2.23 25.16 -4.49
CA ARG A 77 1.15 24.30 -5.00
C ARG A 77 1.00 24.41 -6.51
N ALA A 78 0.97 25.63 -7.05
CA ALA A 78 0.83 25.86 -8.48
C ALA A 78 2.01 25.28 -9.28
N LEU A 79 3.24 25.48 -8.79
CA LEU A 79 4.44 24.93 -9.41
C LEU A 79 4.45 23.39 -9.38
N VAL A 80 4.07 22.80 -8.25
CA VAL A 80 4.02 21.33 -8.11
C VAL A 80 2.95 20.73 -9.00
N GLU A 81 1.73 21.30 -9.07
CA GLU A 81 0.67 20.79 -9.94
C GLU A 81 1.09 20.78 -11.40
N GLN A 82 1.73 21.86 -11.88
CA GLN A 82 2.22 21.95 -13.26
C GLN A 82 3.24 20.86 -13.62
N HIS A 83 4.22 20.59 -12.77
CA HIS A 83 5.34 19.67 -13.08
C HIS A 83 5.01 18.20 -12.83
N VAL A 84 4.05 17.92 -11.95
CA VAL A 84 3.61 16.55 -11.65
C VAL A 84 2.87 15.94 -12.84
N ASP A 85 2.00 16.72 -13.47
CA ASP A 85 1.21 16.26 -14.63
C ASP A 85 2.12 15.94 -15.82
N GLU A 86 3.17 16.73 -16.04
CA GLU A 86 4.19 16.50 -17.06
C GLU A 86 4.91 15.16 -16.84
N HIS A 87 5.38 14.90 -15.61
CA HIS A 87 6.11 13.67 -15.30
C HIS A 87 5.23 12.41 -15.34
N LEU A 88 3.94 12.53 -14.96
CA LEU A 88 2.96 11.45 -15.12
C LEU A 88 2.74 11.13 -16.61
N GLN A 89 2.65 12.14 -17.48
CA GLN A 89 2.52 11.95 -18.92
C GLN A 89 3.77 11.30 -19.54
N GLU A 90 4.98 11.70 -19.12
CA GLU A 90 6.23 11.07 -19.56
C GLU A 90 6.29 9.59 -19.18
N ARG A 91 5.91 9.25 -17.95
CA ARG A 91 5.83 7.85 -17.48
C ARG A 91 4.86 7.02 -18.32
N THR A 92 3.69 7.56 -18.65
CA THR A 92 2.70 6.86 -19.48
C THR A 92 3.16 6.73 -20.93
N ARG A 93 3.89 7.72 -21.45
CA ARG A 93 4.38 7.74 -22.84
C ARG A 93 5.58 6.80 -23.05
N ALA A 94 6.39 6.56 -22.03
CA ALA A 94 7.57 5.71 -22.12
C ALA A 94 7.33 4.34 -21.45
N PRO A 95 6.74 3.35 -22.12
CA PRO A 95 6.92 1.97 -21.70
C PRO A 95 8.43 1.70 -21.80
N ARG A 96 9.10 1.60 -20.65
CA ARG A 96 10.50 1.19 -20.62
C ARG A 96 10.52 -0.23 -21.16
N THR A 97 10.92 -0.37 -22.42
CA THR A 97 11.16 -1.67 -23.02
C THR A 97 12.26 -2.31 -22.17
N VAL A 98 11.95 -3.44 -21.53
CA VAL A 98 12.99 -4.29 -20.95
C VAL A 98 13.95 -4.58 -22.09
N ARG A 99 15.19 -4.12 -21.95
CA ARG A 99 16.21 -4.17 -22.99
C ARG A 99 16.65 -5.63 -23.15
N ARG A 100 15.93 -6.37 -24.00
CA ARG A 100 16.03 -7.84 -24.15
C ARG A 100 17.35 -8.31 -24.78
N ASP A 101 18.20 -7.39 -25.22
CA ASP A 101 19.52 -7.60 -25.81
C ASP A 101 20.66 -7.56 -24.79
N VAL A 102 20.37 -7.41 -23.50
CA VAL A 102 21.38 -7.45 -22.43
C VAL A 102 21.60 -8.90 -21.98
N ASP A 103 22.85 -9.35 -22.04
CA ASP A 103 23.29 -10.56 -21.34
C ASP A 103 23.31 -10.28 -19.83
N GLU A 104 22.26 -10.72 -19.13
CA GLU A 104 22.04 -10.45 -17.71
C GLU A 104 23.16 -11.01 -16.84
N ASP A 105 23.67 -12.21 -17.16
CA ASP A 105 24.74 -12.85 -16.41
C ASP A 105 26.05 -12.04 -16.53
N ALA A 106 26.36 -11.55 -17.72
CA ALA A 106 27.56 -10.75 -17.97
C ALA A 106 27.49 -9.33 -17.37
N GLU A 107 26.33 -8.68 -17.37
CA GLU A 107 26.14 -7.41 -16.65
C GLU A 107 26.21 -7.61 -15.14
N TRP A 108 25.60 -8.69 -14.64
CA TRP A 108 25.59 -8.94 -13.21
C TRP A 108 26.99 -9.20 -12.67
N ALA A 109 27.78 -10.04 -13.36
CA ALA A 109 29.17 -10.27 -13.02
C ALA A 109 30.00 -8.97 -13.01
N ARG A 110 29.73 -8.03 -13.93
CA ARG A 110 30.40 -6.73 -13.95
C ARG A 110 30.05 -5.85 -12.76
N ILE A 111 28.77 -5.80 -12.37
CA ILE A 111 28.32 -5.04 -11.21
C ILE A 111 28.95 -5.60 -9.92
N VAL A 112 28.91 -6.92 -9.74
CA VAL A 112 29.53 -7.59 -8.57
C VAL A 112 31.04 -7.33 -8.54
N ALA A 113 31.73 -7.48 -9.68
CA ALA A 113 33.17 -7.22 -9.74
C ALA A 113 33.54 -5.77 -9.40
N ALA A 114 32.76 -4.80 -9.88
CA ALA A 114 32.96 -3.39 -9.55
C ALA A 114 32.73 -3.12 -8.05
N PHE A 115 31.67 -3.69 -7.49
CA PHE A 115 31.36 -3.56 -6.06
C PHE A 115 32.43 -4.22 -5.18
N GLU A 116 32.86 -5.44 -5.50
CA GLU A 116 33.93 -6.15 -4.78
C GLU A 116 35.27 -5.41 -4.88
N ALA A 117 35.56 -4.77 -6.01
CA ALA A 117 36.77 -3.97 -6.18
C ALA A 117 36.76 -2.72 -5.28
N GLU A 118 35.60 -2.09 -5.08
CA GLU A 118 35.45 -0.89 -4.25
C GLU A 118 35.34 -1.21 -2.75
N HIS A 119 34.58 -2.26 -2.39
CA HIS A 119 34.21 -2.57 -1.01
C HIS A 119 34.96 -3.76 -0.41
N GLY A 120 35.79 -4.43 -1.22
CA GLY A 120 36.37 -5.72 -0.89
C GLY A 120 35.36 -6.86 -1.06
N ARG A 121 35.86 -8.10 -1.15
CA ARG A 121 34.98 -9.27 -1.15
C ARG A 121 34.33 -9.45 0.21
N THR A 122 33.01 -9.57 0.23
CA THR A 122 32.28 -10.06 1.39
C THR A 122 32.56 -11.54 1.57
N VAL A 123 33.51 -11.87 2.45
CA VAL A 123 33.74 -13.26 2.86
C VAL A 123 32.58 -13.65 3.78
N VAL A 124 31.53 -14.22 3.20
CA VAL A 124 30.57 -15.02 3.96
C VAL A 124 31.33 -16.29 4.31
N GLY A 125 31.68 -16.46 5.59
CA GLY A 125 32.35 -17.68 6.05
C GLY A 125 31.57 -18.90 5.54
N GLU A 126 32.26 -19.84 4.92
CA GLU A 126 31.66 -21.09 4.44
C GLU A 126 31.06 -21.84 5.63
N GLY A 127 29.74 -21.79 5.70
CA GLY A 127 28.94 -22.51 6.69
C GLY A 127 28.25 -21.59 7.70
N PRO A 128 27.02 -21.92 8.15
CA PRO A 128 26.46 -21.31 9.33
C PRO A 128 27.50 -21.43 10.45
N ALA A 129 27.82 -20.32 11.12
CA ALA A 129 28.69 -20.38 12.27
C ALA A 129 28.10 -21.41 13.24
N ASP A 130 28.83 -22.50 13.48
CA ASP A 130 28.51 -23.54 14.45
C ASP A 130 28.72 -23.00 15.87
N LEU A 131 28.21 -21.78 16.13
CA LEU A 131 27.95 -21.29 17.45
C LEU A 131 26.90 -22.23 17.99
N ALA A 132 27.31 -23.15 18.86
CA ALA A 132 26.37 -23.93 19.67
C ALA A 132 25.35 -22.95 20.22
N ARG A 133 24.12 -23.00 19.68
CA ARG A 133 23.03 -22.13 20.11
C ARG A 133 22.97 -22.32 21.63
N PRO A 134 23.16 -21.27 22.45
CA PRO A 134 22.99 -21.43 23.89
C PRO A 134 21.61 -22.04 24.06
N ALA A 135 21.54 -23.16 24.78
CA ALA A 135 20.26 -23.83 25.02
C ALA A 135 19.29 -22.75 25.50
N PRO A 136 18.13 -22.57 24.84
CA PRO A 136 17.19 -21.55 25.27
C PRO A 136 16.93 -21.80 26.75
N ALA A 137 17.18 -20.79 27.58
CA ALA A 137 16.82 -20.83 29.00
C ALA A 137 15.30 -20.69 29.07
N GLU A 138 14.59 -21.70 28.58
CA GLU A 138 13.16 -21.80 28.76
C GLU A 138 12.93 -22.05 30.25
N PRO A 139 12.18 -21.18 30.94
CA PRO A 139 11.84 -21.46 32.33
C PRO A 139 11.08 -22.79 32.37
N GLU A 140 11.37 -23.65 33.37
CA GLU A 140 10.69 -24.94 33.67
C GLU A 140 9.14 -24.86 33.78
N VAL A 141 8.56 -23.68 33.56
CA VAL A 141 7.12 -23.45 33.47
C VAL A 141 6.52 -24.21 32.28
N LEU A 142 7.21 -24.32 31.14
CA LEU A 142 6.66 -25.04 29.96
C LEU A 142 6.60 -26.57 30.12
N ASP A 143 7.38 -27.14 31.04
CA ASP A 143 7.42 -28.59 31.32
C ASP A 143 6.44 -29.02 32.42
N ARG A 144 5.67 -28.09 32.99
CA ARG A 144 4.63 -28.45 33.95
C ARG A 144 3.48 -29.10 33.20
N PRO A 145 2.83 -30.12 33.77
CA PRO A 145 1.61 -30.71 33.22
C PRO A 145 0.43 -29.77 33.42
N GLU A 146 0.52 -28.56 32.86
CA GLU A 146 -0.56 -27.60 32.78
C GLU A 146 -1.54 -28.10 31.73
N GLU A 147 -2.81 -28.22 32.13
CA GLU A 147 -3.92 -28.74 31.32
C GLU A 147 -3.94 -28.07 29.94
N HIS A 148 -3.53 -28.82 28.91
CA HIS A 148 -3.54 -28.37 27.53
C HIS A 148 -4.99 -28.05 27.16
N TYR A 149 -5.31 -26.76 27.06
CA TYR A 149 -6.62 -26.31 26.65
C TYR A 149 -6.88 -26.75 25.21
N GLU A 150 -7.70 -27.79 25.02
CA GLU A 150 -8.28 -28.10 23.72
C GLU A 150 -9.43 -27.11 23.49
N PRO A 151 -9.32 -26.22 22.50
CA PRO A 151 -10.43 -25.34 22.16
C PRO A 151 -11.64 -26.21 21.78
N PRO A 152 -12.84 -25.89 22.29
CA PRO A 152 -14.04 -26.61 21.89
C PRO A 152 -14.17 -26.54 20.36
N PRO A 153 -14.69 -27.60 19.72
CA PRO A 153 -14.88 -27.59 18.27
C PRO A 153 -15.70 -26.36 17.88
N ALA A 154 -15.21 -25.62 16.87
CA ALA A 154 -15.85 -24.40 16.42
C ALA A 154 -17.33 -24.67 16.08
N PRO A 155 -18.25 -23.78 16.49
CA PRO A 155 -19.65 -23.93 16.14
C PRO A 155 -19.81 -23.96 14.60
N PRO A 156 -20.75 -24.74 14.06
CA PRO A 156 -20.97 -24.80 12.62
C PRO A 156 -21.34 -23.43 12.07
N VAL A 157 -20.75 -23.04 10.93
CA VAL A 157 -21.03 -21.75 10.31
C VAL A 157 -22.52 -21.64 9.91
N PRO A 158 -23.20 -20.54 10.24
CA PRO A 158 -24.60 -20.36 9.87
C PRO A 158 -24.76 -20.25 8.35
N ALA A 159 -25.79 -20.92 7.81
CA ALA A 159 -26.08 -20.88 6.38
C ALA A 159 -26.47 -19.45 5.95
N PRO A 160 -26.11 -19.01 4.72
CA PRO A 160 -26.47 -17.68 4.24
C PRO A 160 -28.00 -17.54 4.14
N ALA A 161 -28.53 -16.46 4.73
CA ALA A 161 -29.97 -16.18 4.66
C ALA A 161 -30.44 -16.05 3.19
N PRO A 162 -31.66 -16.53 2.84
CA PRO A 162 -32.18 -16.49 1.48
C PRO A 162 -32.12 -15.09 0.83
N ALA A 163 -32.36 -14.04 1.61
CA ALA A 163 -32.27 -12.65 1.16
C ALA A 163 -30.87 -12.28 0.62
N SER A 164 -29.80 -12.77 1.24
CA SER A 164 -28.42 -12.53 0.79
C SER A 164 -28.17 -13.25 -0.54
N LEU A 165 -28.75 -14.44 -0.72
CA LEU A 165 -28.65 -15.20 -1.96
C LEU A 165 -29.39 -14.49 -3.10
N TYR A 166 -30.60 -13.95 -2.85
CA TYR A 166 -31.33 -13.14 -3.83
C TYR A 166 -30.56 -11.86 -4.21
N ALA A 167 -29.92 -11.20 -3.24
CA ALA A 167 -29.10 -10.02 -3.52
C ALA A 167 -27.90 -10.33 -4.42
N VAL A 168 -27.20 -11.44 -4.16
CA VAL A 168 -26.08 -11.91 -5.01
C VAL A 168 -26.57 -12.28 -6.41
N LEU A 169 -27.70 -12.99 -6.52
CA LEU A 169 -28.30 -13.31 -7.83
C LEU A 169 -28.69 -12.05 -8.61
N LEU A 170 -29.23 -11.04 -7.92
CA LEU A 170 -29.59 -9.77 -8.55
C LEU A 170 -28.36 -9.03 -9.09
N ILE A 171 -27.26 -9.02 -8.34
CA ILE A 171 -25.98 -8.44 -8.78
C ILE A 171 -25.44 -9.20 -10.00
N ALA A 172 -25.46 -10.53 -9.96
CA ALA A 172 -25.02 -11.37 -11.08
C ALA A 172 -25.87 -11.12 -12.35
N ALA A 173 -27.19 -11.05 -12.19
CA ALA A 173 -28.10 -10.73 -13.29
C ALA A 173 -27.83 -9.32 -13.86
N GLY A 174 -27.58 -8.33 -13.00
CA GLY A 174 -27.20 -6.99 -13.42
C GLY A 174 -25.88 -6.95 -14.19
N ALA A 175 -24.87 -7.71 -13.74
CA ALA A 175 -23.58 -7.82 -14.44
C ALA A 175 -23.73 -8.46 -15.83
N VAL A 176 -24.58 -9.49 -15.96
CA VAL A 176 -24.92 -10.09 -17.27
C VAL A 176 -25.61 -9.08 -18.17
N LEU A 177 -26.49 -8.24 -17.62
CA LEU A 177 -27.21 -7.21 -18.37
C LEU A 177 -26.27 -6.14 -18.93
N VAL A 178 -25.21 -5.77 -18.20
CA VAL A 178 -24.17 -4.85 -18.66
C VAL A 178 -23.28 -5.50 -19.72
N ALA A 179 -22.86 -6.75 -19.50
CA ALA A 179 -21.91 -7.42 -20.38
C ALA A 179 -22.52 -7.88 -21.71
N ALA A 180 -23.78 -8.31 -21.72
CA ALA A 180 -24.44 -8.92 -22.87
C ALA A 180 -25.91 -8.54 -23.03
N PRO A 181 -26.26 -7.22 -23.11
CA PRO A 181 -27.65 -6.78 -23.22
C PRO A 181 -28.36 -7.31 -24.47
N ARG A 182 -27.60 -7.54 -25.56
CA ARG A 182 -28.13 -8.06 -26.83
C ARG A 182 -28.62 -9.50 -26.74
N VAL A 183 -28.08 -10.33 -25.84
CA VAL A 183 -28.53 -11.72 -25.65
C VAL A 183 -29.98 -11.77 -25.13
N LEU A 184 -30.41 -10.71 -24.44
CA LEU A 184 -31.75 -10.56 -23.88
C LEU A 184 -32.67 -9.68 -24.75
N GLY A 185 -32.23 -9.31 -25.96
CA GLY A 185 -33.00 -8.47 -26.88
C GLY A 185 -33.14 -7.01 -26.45
N LEU A 186 -32.32 -6.54 -25.50
CA LEU A 186 -32.36 -5.17 -25.00
C LEU A 186 -31.44 -4.25 -25.80
N SER A 187 -31.79 -2.95 -25.86
CA SER A 187 -30.86 -1.93 -26.34
C SER A 187 -29.69 -1.77 -25.36
N ALA A 188 -28.53 -1.34 -25.86
CA ALA A 188 -27.33 -1.20 -25.04
C ALA A 188 -27.54 -0.22 -23.88
N ASP A 189 -28.19 0.92 -24.15
CA ASP A 189 -28.46 1.95 -23.14
C ASP A 189 -29.42 1.45 -22.04
N LEU A 190 -30.45 0.71 -22.44
CA LEU A 190 -31.45 0.18 -21.51
C LEU A 190 -30.90 -0.98 -20.67
N GLY A 191 -30.11 -1.86 -21.29
CA GLY A 191 -29.41 -2.93 -20.58
C GLY A 191 -28.36 -2.40 -19.59
N LEU A 192 -27.64 -1.33 -19.96
CA LEU A 192 -26.73 -0.65 -19.05
C LEU A 192 -27.47 -0.02 -17.87
N ALA A 193 -28.54 0.74 -18.12
CA ALA A 193 -29.31 1.39 -17.06
C ALA A 193 -29.91 0.39 -16.07
N LEU A 194 -30.53 -0.67 -16.57
CA LEU A 194 -31.11 -1.73 -15.74
C LEU A 194 -30.03 -2.54 -15.03
N GLY A 195 -28.89 -2.78 -15.67
CA GLY A 195 -27.79 -3.56 -15.09
C GLY A 195 -27.16 -2.84 -13.91
N VAL A 196 -26.88 -1.54 -14.06
CA VAL A 196 -26.39 -0.68 -12.98
C VAL A 196 -27.40 -0.58 -11.84
N ALA A 197 -28.69 -0.39 -12.15
CA ALA A 197 -29.75 -0.33 -11.14
C ALA A 197 -29.87 -1.64 -10.35
N ALA A 198 -29.78 -2.80 -11.02
CA ALA A 198 -29.82 -4.11 -10.39
C ALA A 198 -28.61 -4.35 -9.47
N ILE A 199 -27.40 -4.00 -9.93
CA ILE A 199 -26.17 -4.11 -9.12
C ILE A 199 -26.26 -3.21 -7.88
N ALA A 200 -26.64 -1.94 -8.05
CA ALA A 200 -26.77 -0.98 -6.96
C ALA A 200 -27.84 -1.41 -5.95
N GLY A 201 -28.99 -1.90 -6.43
CA GLY A 201 -30.06 -2.42 -5.58
C GLY A 201 -29.64 -3.64 -4.77
N GLY A 202 -28.99 -4.63 -5.42
CA GLY A 202 -28.49 -5.82 -4.73
C GLY A 202 -27.43 -5.50 -3.68
N PHE A 203 -26.51 -4.57 -3.99
CA PHE A 203 -25.53 -4.08 -3.03
C PHE A 203 -26.20 -3.37 -1.84
N GLY A 204 -27.20 -2.52 -2.10
CA GLY A 204 -27.97 -1.85 -1.04
C GLY A 204 -28.65 -2.83 -0.08
N VAL A 205 -29.21 -3.93 -0.60
CA VAL A 205 -29.80 -5.00 0.24
C VAL A 205 -28.73 -5.66 1.13
N LEU A 206 -27.54 -5.95 0.60
CA LEU A 206 -26.44 -6.52 1.39
C LEU A 206 -25.99 -5.59 2.52
N VAL A 207 -25.78 -4.31 2.22
CA VAL A 207 -25.37 -3.31 3.21
C VAL A 207 -26.43 -3.14 4.29
N SER A 208 -27.71 -3.06 3.91
CA SER A 208 -28.80 -2.99 4.88
C SER A 208 -28.81 -4.20 5.82
N ARG A 209 -28.50 -5.40 5.33
CA ARG A 209 -28.44 -6.62 6.16
C ARG A 209 -27.21 -6.65 7.07
N MET A 210 -26.07 -6.13 6.64
CA MET A 210 -24.90 -6.00 7.49
C MET A 210 -25.19 -5.07 8.68
N ARG A 211 -25.86 -3.95 8.41
CA ARG A 211 -26.26 -2.97 9.43
C ARG A 211 -27.24 -3.54 10.47
N GLU A 212 -28.14 -4.44 10.07
CA GLU A 212 -29.10 -5.06 10.99
C GLU A 212 -28.44 -6.11 11.91
N ARG A 213 -27.44 -6.85 11.42
CA ARG A 213 -26.70 -7.85 12.21
C ARG A 213 -25.89 -7.24 13.34
N SER A 214 -25.28 -6.07 13.11
CA SER A 214 -24.52 -5.35 14.15
C SER A 214 -25.37 -4.85 15.33
N THR A 215 -26.69 -4.84 15.20
CA THR A 215 -27.63 -4.41 16.26
C THR A 215 -28.18 -5.56 17.11
N ASP A 216 -28.05 -6.82 16.66
CA ASP A 216 -28.65 -8.00 17.30
C ASP A 216 -27.60 -8.98 17.87
N ASP A 217 -26.32 -8.87 17.46
CA ASP A 217 -25.22 -9.56 18.13
C ASP A 217 -24.91 -8.83 19.46
N GLY A 218 -25.63 -9.23 20.51
CA GLY A 218 -25.28 -8.99 21.91
C GLY A 218 -24.02 -9.77 22.30
N ASP A 219 -22.90 -9.50 21.64
CA ASP A 219 -21.58 -9.91 22.09
C ASP A 219 -21.21 -9.02 23.28
N ASP A 220 -21.49 -9.53 24.48
CA ASP A 220 -21.18 -8.88 25.76
C ASP A 220 -19.65 -8.86 25.90
N GLY A 221 -19.06 -7.83 25.29
CA GLY A 221 -17.64 -7.62 25.24
C GLY A 221 -17.06 -7.51 26.63
N ALA A 222 -16.34 -8.57 27.03
CA ALA A 222 -15.43 -8.66 28.16
C ALA A 222 -16.02 -8.33 29.54
N VAL A 223 -16.26 -9.38 30.33
CA VAL A 223 -16.31 -9.26 31.79
C VAL A 223 -14.86 -9.16 32.32
N VAL A 224 -14.51 -8.00 32.86
CA VAL A 224 -13.29 -7.76 33.68
C VAL A 224 -13.59 -7.90 35.15
#